data_AF-A0A1V6C0Z1-F1
#
_entry.id   AF-A0A1V6C0Z1-F1
#
_cell.length_a   1.000
_cell.length_b   1.000
_cell.length_c   1.000
_cell.angle_alpha   90.00
_cell.angle_beta   90.00
_cell.angle_gamma   90.00
#
_symmetry.space_group_name_H-M   'P 1'
#
loop_
_entity.id
_entity.type
_entity.pdbx_description
1 polymer ?
#
loop_
_entity_poly.entity_id
_entity_poly.type
_entity_poly.pdbx_seq_one_letter_code
_entity_poly.pdbx_strand_id
1 'polypeptide(L)' 'MAANPKVEICAYDPGKGMWLRIEAKVVPDERLEAKQYILEQYPQLKSMYKAEDENILGLYLKDATATFNSFSNPARTVKF' A
#
# COMPACT_ATOMS: atom_id res chain seq x y z
N MET A 1 9.32 8.24 4.90
CA MET A 1 9.54 7.08 4.01
C MET A 1 10.85 7.16 3.22
N ALA A 2 11.31 8.35 2.77
CA ALA A 2 12.57 8.47 2.01
C ALA A 2 13.83 8.06 2.80
N ALA A 3 13.96 8.45 4.07
CA ALA A 3 15.12 8.11 4.90
C ALA A 3 15.13 6.66 5.41
N ASN A 4 13.95 6.03 5.52
CA ASN A 4 13.80 4.63 5.88
C ASN A 4 12.59 4.06 5.11
N PRO A 5 12.83 3.18 4.11
CA PRO A 5 11.78 2.66 3.25
C PRO A 5 10.99 1.53 3.90
N LYS A 6 11.42 0.97 5.03
CA LYS A 6 10.71 -0.13 5.70
C LYS A 6 9.39 0.38 6.29
N VAL A 7 8.29 -0.27 5.92
CA VAL A 7 6.95 0.05 6.39
C VAL A 7 6.22 -1.21 6.83
N GLU A 8 5.21 -1.01 7.67
CA GLU A 8 4.20 -2.01 7.97
C GLU A 8 2.81 -1.41 7.84
N ILE A 9 1.88 -2.14 7.21
CA ILE A 9 0.46 -1.79 7.14
C ILE A 9 -0.34 -2.85 7.90
N CYS A 10 -1.23 -2.42 8.78
CA CYS A 10 -2.14 -3.30 9.51
C CYS A 10 -3.60 -2.94 9.24
N ALA A 11 -4.42 -3.95 8.96
CA ALA A 11 -5.87 -3.81 8.78
C ALA A 11 -6.62 -4.92 9.53
N TYR A 12 -7.73 -4.57 10.17
CA TYR A 12 -8.60 -5.49 10.89
C TYR A 12 -9.98 -5.56 10.23
N ASP A 13 -10.49 -6.78 10.02
CA ASP A 13 -11.84 -7.06 9.58
C ASP A 13 -12.67 -7.56 10.77
N PRO A 14 -13.53 -6.70 11.36
CA PRO A 14 -14.34 -7.08 12.52
C PRO A 14 -15.40 -8.13 12.18
N GLY A 15 -15.88 -8.20 10.94
CA GLY A 15 -16.87 -9.20 10.51
C GLY A 15 -16.30 -10.61 10.47
N LYS A 16 -14.98 -10.74 10.30
CA LYS A 16 -14.28 -12.03 10.27
C LYS A 16 -13.44 -12.31 11.52
N GLY A 17 -13.21 -11.32 12.37
CA GLY A 17 -12.28 -11.45 13.50
C GLY A 17 -10.85 -11.72 13.05
N MET A 18 -10.44 -11.13 11.93
CA MET A 18 -9.15 -11.36 11.29
C MET A 18 -8.38 -10.06 11.10
N TRP A 19 -7.05 -10.12 11.15
CA TRP A 19 -6.20 -9.00 10.77
C TRP A 19 -5.11 -9.41 9.80
N LEU A 20 -4.71 -8.44 8.97
CA LEU A 20 -3.63 -8.54 8.02
C LEU A 20 -2.52 -7.58 8.45
N ARG A 21 -1.28 -8.08 8.50
CA ARG A 21 -0.06 -7.26 8.61
C ARG A 21 0.76 -7.45 7.34
N ILE A 22 1.14 -6.36 6.69
CA ILE A 22 2.00 -6.35 5.51
C ILE A 22 3.28 -5.61 5.86
N GLU A 23 4.40 -6.33 5.90
CA GLU A 23 5.74 -5.76 6.05
C GLU A 23 6.38 -5.64 4.67
N ALA A 24 6.89 -4.46 4.33
CA ALA A 24 7.46 -4.22 3.00
C ALA A 24 8.46 -3.06 3.00
N LYS A 25 9.07 -2.81 1.85
CA LYS A 25 9.75 -1.55 1.55
C LYS A 25 8.92 -0.74 0.56
N VAL A 26 8.71 0.55 0.83
CA VAL A 26 8.14 1.47 -0.17
C VAL A 26 9.21 1.96 -1.12
N VAL A 27 8.87 1.99 -2.41
CA VAL A 27 9.75 2.50 -3.47
C VAL A 27 8.95 3.49 -4.33
N PRO A 28 9.52 4.67 -4.65
CA PRO A 28 8.92 5.60 -5.60
C PRO A 28 8.69 4.97 -6.97
N ASP A 29 7.51 5.20 -7.53
CA ASP A 29 7.21 4.97 -8.93
C ASP A 29 7.16 6.32 -9.66
N GLU A 30 8.22 6.62 -10.41
CA GLU A 30 8.37 7.89 -11.12
C GLU A 30 7.63 7.90 -12.47
N ARG A 31 7.04 6.78 -12.88
CA ARG A 31 6.30 6.68 -14.14
C ARG A 31 5.03 7.52 -14.08
N LEU A 32 4.80 8.32 -15.10
CA LEU A 32 3.61 9.18 -15.18
C LEU A 32 2.33 8.33 -15.20
N GLU A 33 2.37 7.18 -15.88
CA GLU A 33 1.25 6.26 -16.01
C GLU A 33 0.82 5.70 -14.65
N ALA A 34 1.76 5.49 -13.71
CA ALA A 34 1.45 5.04 -12.37
C ALA A 34 0.68 6.12 -11.58
N LYS A 35 1.08 7.39 -11.72
CA LYS A 35 0.38 8.53 -11.10
C LYS A 35 -1.00 8.75 -11.72
N GLN A 36 -1.12 8.63 -13.05
CA GLN A 36 -2.39 8.69 -13.77
C GLN A 36 -3.35 7.60 -13.30
N TYR A 37 -2.86 6.36 -13.19
CA TYR A 37 -3.65 5.23 -12.71
C TYR A 37 -4.21 5.48 -11.29
N ILE A 38 -3.40 6.01 -10.37
CA ILE A 38 -3.86 6.37 -9.02
C ILE A 38 -5.01 7.40 -9.09
N LEU A 39 -4.85 8.46 -9.87
CA LEU A 39 -5.89 9.49 -10.00
C LEU A 39 -7.15 8.98 -10.69
N GLU A 40 -7.05 7.99 -11.58
CA GLU A 40 -8.20 7.31 -12.18
C GLU A 40 -8.93 6.40 -11.19
N GLN A 41 -8.22 5.68 -10.32
CA GLN A 41 -8.83 4.86 -9.26
C GLN A 41 -9.43 5.70 -8.14
N TYR A 42 -8.91 6.92 -7.91
CA TYR A 42 -9.40 7.85 -6.90
C TYR A 42 -9.73 9.23 -7.52
N PRO A 43 -10.79 9.35 -8.34
CA PRO A 43 -11.12 10.57 -9.09
C PRO A 43 -11.30 11.82 -8.22
N GLN A 44 -11.71 11.65 -6.96
CA GLN A 44 -11.85 12.74 -5.99
C GLN A 44 -10.55 13.54 -5.79
N LEU A 45 -9.39 12.90 -5.97
CA LEU A 45 -8.08 13.53 -5.84
C LEU A 45 -7.76 14.49 -7.00
N LYS A 46 -8.42 14.34 -8.16
CA LYS A 46 -8.19 15.20 -9.35
C LYS A 46 -8.56 16.67 -9.13
N SER A 47 -9.34 16.96 -8.07
CA SER A 47 -9.64 18.33 -7.66
C SER A 47 -8.43 19.07 -7.05
N MET A 48 -7.44 18.33 -6.54
CA MET A 48 -6.28 18.86 -5.81
C MET A 48 -4.94 18.53 -6.48
N TYR A 49 -4.89 17.47 -7.30
CA TYR A 49 -3.66 16.94 -7.87
C TYR A 49 -3.80 16.63 -9.36
N LYS A 50 -2.71 16.82 -10.10
CA LYS A 50 -2.49 16.34 -11.47
C LYS A 50 -1.35 15.32 -11.47
N ALA A 51 -1.32 14.45 -12.47
CA ALA A 51 -0.29 13.40 -12.54
C ALA A 51 1.12 13.99 -12.75
N GLU A 52 1.19 15.15 -13.39
CA GLU A 52 2.41 15.89 -13.67
C GLU A 52 2.87 16.76 -12.49
N ASP A 53 2.08 16.86 -11.41
CA ASP A 53 2.46 17.69 -10.28
C ASP A 53 3.70 17.11 -9.56
N GLU A 54 4.60 17.99 -9.14
CA GLU A 54 5.78 17.60 -8.35
C GLU A 54 5.40 17.16 -6.92
N ASN A 55 4.20 17.52 -6.46
CA ASN A 55 3.72 17.22 -5.10
C ASN A 55 3.00 15.87 -4.98
N ILE A 56 2.79 15.13 -6.08
CA ILE A 56 2.22 13.78 -6.05
C ILE A 56 3.32 12.73 -6.16
N LEU A 57 3.32 11.80 -5.20
CA LEU A 57 4.27 10.70 -5.13
C LEU A 57 3.54 9.35 -5.20
N GLY A 58 3.77 8.61 -6.28
CA GLY A 58 3.37 7.20 -6.39
C GLY A 58 4.37 6.33 -5.63
N LEU A 59 3.88 5.44 -4.77
CA LEU A 59 4.70 4.48 -4.03
C LEU A 59 4.15 3.07 -4.25
N TYR A 60 5.03 2.11 -4.50
CA TYR A 60 4.67 0.69 -4.52
C TYR A 60 5.41 -0.07 -3.42
N LEU A 61 4.86 -1.22 -3.03
CA LEU A 61 5.45 -2.11 -2.04
C LEU A 61 6.37 -3.12 -2.73
N LYS A 62 7.61 -3.23 -2.24
CA LYS A 62 8.63 -4.18 -2.67
C LYS A 62 9.04 -5.08 -1.50
N ASP A 63 9.45 -6.31 -1.80
CA ASP A 63 9.87 -7.32 -0.83
C ASP A 63 8.79 -7.56 0.24
N ALA A 64 7.52 -7.70 -0.18
CA ALA A 64 6.38 -7.66 0.72
C ALA A 64 6.09 -9.05 1.33
N THR A 65 5.90 -9.08 2.65
CA THR A 65 5.41 -10.24 3.38
C THR A 65 4.07 -9.91 4.01
N ALA A 66 3.02 -10.64 3.61
CA ALA A 66 1.67 -10.51 4.13
C ALA A 66 1.35 -11.65 5.09
N THR A 67 1.05 -11.32 6.34
CA THR A 67 0.66 -12.27 7.39
C THR A 67 -0.80 -12.06 7.77
N PHE A 68 -1.62 -13.07 7.50
CA PHE A 68 -3.03 -13.15 7.86
C PHE A 68 -3.16 -13.86 9.19
N ASN A 69 -3.87 -13.24 10.13
CA ASN A 69 -4.04 -13.73 11.48
C ASN A 69 -5.54 -13.78 11.83
N SER A 70 -5.88 -14.64 12.79
CA SER A 70 -7.21 -14.71 13.39
C SER A 70 -7.10 -15.24 14.81
N PHE A 71 -8.17 -15.13 15.60
CA PHE A 71 -8.20 -15.68 16.96
C PHE A 71 -8.28 -17.22 16.99
N SER A 72 -8.74 -17.85 15.93
CA SER A 72 -9.15 -19.27 15.92
C SER A 72 -8.35 -20.16 14.97
N ASN A 73 -7.61 -19.59 14.02
CA ASN A 73 -6.83 -20.33 13.04
C ASN A 73 -5.34 -19.93 13.09
N PRO A 74 -4.42 -20.85 12.78
CA PRO A 74 -3.01 -20.54 12.62
C PRO A 74 -2.78 -19.40 11.62
N ALA A 75 -1.74 -18.62 11.85
CA ALA A 75 -1.35 -17.55 10.95
C ALA A 75 -0.93 -18.11 9.58
N ARG A 76 -1.32 -17.41 8.51
CA ARG A 76 -0.94 -17.73 7.13
C ARG A 76 -0.07 -16.62 6.56
N THR A 77 1.07 -16.96 5.98
CA THR A 77 1.99 -16.00 5.38
C THR A 77 2.08 -16.17 3.86
N VAL A 78 2.14 -15.06 3.12
CA VAL A 78 2.38 -15.01 1.66
C VAL A 78 3.48 -13.99 1.38
N LYS A 79 4.41 -14.31 0.46
CA LYS A 79 5.52 -13.45 0.06
C LYS A 79 5.41 -13.05 -1.40
N PHE A 80 5.82 -11.83 -1.72
CA PHE A 80 5.78 -11.23 -3.06
C PHE A 80 7.15 -10.66 -3.44
#